data_AF-A0A5J4Q665-F1
#
_entry.id   AF-A0A5J4Q665-F1
#
_cell.length_a   1.000
_cell.length_b   1.000
_cell.length_c   1.000
_cell.angle_alpha   90.00
_cell.angle_beta   90.00
_cell.angle_gamma   90.00
#
_symmetry.space_group_name_H-M   'P 1'
#
loop_
_entity.id
_entity.type
_entity.pdbx_description
1 polymer ?
#
loop_
_entity_poly.entity_id
_entity_poly.type
_entity_poly.pdbx_seq_one_letter_code
_entity_poly.pdbx_strand_id
1 'polypeptide(L)'
;CEFVVLLGTMGDAHEKLQSEVNALDELKELSEQQGVKLAIEEHMALSTVHDVHQEFQNAFAKGEEHKEAQHNRMVGALHKEAGKLENDCGQTFNDLGTGIVVDETTETQAALQRLDIVGNTVDVYKQRKQVLERYRGIIGLDEIQYNNFSKCSDRYDHRVTVWTLLQKFTSDAAKWRATAIEEIDADAVASGVASVAREAGILTNKDAE
;
A
#
# COMPACT_ATOMS: atom_id res chain seq x y z
N CYS A 1 -8.92 12.43 0.26
CA CYS A 1 -10.00 11.51 -0.17
C CYS A 1 -10.89 11.00 0.96
N GLU A 2 -10.70 11.40 2.23
CA GLU A 2 -11.66 11.09 3.30
C GLU A 2 -13.06 11.66 3.03
N PHE A 3 -13.13 12.80 2.33
CA PHE A 3 -14.38 13.34 1.80
C PHE A 3 -15.18 12.35 0.94
N VAL A 4 -14.51 11.61 0.05
CA VAL A 4 -15.18 10.63 -0.84
C VAL A 4 -15.68 9.44 -0.03
N VAL A 5 -14.90 8.97 0.95
CA VAL A 5 -15.30 7.90 1.86
C VAL A 5 -16.50 8.34 2.70
N LEU A 6 -16.46 9.56 3.23
CA LEU A 6 -17.55 10.14 4.01
C LEU A 6 -18.83 10.24 3.17
N LEU A 7 -18.75 10.73 1.93
CA LEU A 7 -19.90 10.76 1.02
C LEU A 7 -20.48 9.37 0.78
N GLY A 8 -19.64 8.35 0.60
CA GLY A 8 -20.11 6.96 0.50
C GLY A 8 -20.93 6.54 1.73
N THR A 9 -20.40 6.77 2.94
CA THR A 9 -21.12 6.44 4.18
C THR A 9 -22.40 7.28 4.39
N MET A 10 -22.39 8.53 3.92
CA MET A 10 -23.57 9.40 3.96
C MET A 10 -24.64 8.92 2.96
N GLY A 11 -24.24 8.32 1.83
CA GLY A 11 -25.16 7.70 0.87
C GLY A 11 -25.92 6.53 1.50
N ASP A 12 -25.22 5.60 2.16
CA ASP A 12 -25.86 4.48 2.87
C ASP A 12 -26.83 4.99 3.96
N ALA A 13 -26.41 6.02 4.70
CA ALA A 13 -27.26 6.65 5.72
C ALA A 13 -28.47 7.37 5.10
N HIS A 14 -28.30 7.98 3.93
CA HIS A 14 -29.36 8.66 3.20
C HIS A 14 -30.47 7.70 2.77
N GLU A 15 -30.11 6.54 2.20
CA GLU A 15 -31.08 5.52 1.78
C GLU A 15 -31.94 5.05 2.96
N LYS A 16 -31.30 4.83 4.11
CA LYS A 16 -32.00 4.45 5.33
C LYS A 16 -32.94 5.55 5.82
N LEU A 17 -32.46 6.79 5.88
CA LEU A 17 -33.25 7.94 6.31
C LEU A 17 -34.45 8.17 5.39
N GLN A 18 -34.26 8.06 4.07
CA GLN A 18 -35.33 8.15 3.09
C GLN A 18 -36.42 7.10 3.34
N SER A 19 -36.02 5.85 3.61
CA SER A 19 -36.97 4.78 3.94
C SER A 19 -37.76 5.06 5.22
N GLU A 20 -37.13 5.63 6.25
CA GLU A 20 -37.78 5.96 7.52
C GLU A 20 -38.77 7.13 7.34
N VAL A 21 -38.41 8.16 6.57
CA VAL A 21 -39.30 9.28 6.25
C VAL A 21 -40.52 8.81 5.45
N ASN A 22 -40.32 7.96 4.44
CA ASN A 22 -41.43 7.39 3.67
C ASN A 22 -42.37 6.56 4.55
N ALA A 23 -41.83 5.79 5.51
CA ALA A 23 -42.65 5.00 6.44
C ALA A 23 -43.49 5.90 7.37
N LEU A 24 -42.97 7.06 7.80
CA LEU A 24 -43.75 8.03 8.58
C LEU A 24 -44.91 8.60 7.76
N ASP A 25 -44.69 8.88 6.47
CA ASP A 25 -45.74 9.35 5.57
C ASP A 25 -46.83 8.29 5.37
N GLU A 26 -46.45 7.03 5.17
CA GLU A 26 -47.40 5.91 5.09
C GLU A 26 -48.22 5.73 6.39
N LEU A 27 -47.57 5.84 7.55
CA LEU A 27 -48.24 5.73 8.85
C LEU A 27 -49.22 6.88 9.09
N LYS A 28 -48.87 8.09 8.68
CA LYS A 28 -49.78 9.24 8.71
C LYS A 28 -51.01 8.96 7.84
N GLU A 29 -50.81 8.53 6.60
CA GLU A 29 -51.91 8.23 5.68
C GLU A 29 -52.83 7.12 6.24
N LEU A 30 -52.26 6.05 6.79
CA LEU A 30 -53.02 4.97 7.42
C LEU A 30 -53.83 5.45 8.63
N SER A 31 -53.24 6.33 9.46
CA SER A 31 -53.92 6.90 10.63
C SER A 31 -55.10 7.76 10.19
N GLU A 32 -54.90 8.61 9.18
CA GLU A 32 -55.94 9.45 8.60
C GLU A 32 -57.08 8.61 7.99
N GLN A 33 -56.76 7.51 7.29
CA GLN A 33 -57.73 6.55 6.76
C GLN A 33 -58.56 5.86 7.85
N GLN A 34 -57.96 5.60 9.01
CA GLN A 34 -58.65 5.05 10.18
C GLN A 34 -59.42 6.11 11.00
N GLY A 35 -59.42 7.37 10.55
CA GLY A 35 -60.10 8.48 11.22
C GLY A 35 -59.34 9.06 12.41
N VAL A 36 -58.08 8.67 12.60
CA VAL A 36 -57.19 9.22 13.63
C VAL A 36 -56.39 10.36 13.00
N LYS A 37 -56.65 11.58 13.45
CA LYS A 37 -55.85 12.75 13.05
C LYS A 37 -54.67 12.91 13.99
N LEU A 38 -53.50 13.21 13.41
CA LEU A 38 -52.33 13.60 14.19
C LEU A 38 -52.63 14.86 15.01
N ALA A 39 -52.06 14.93 16.20
CA ALA A 39 -52.05 16.15 16.98
C ALA A 39 -51.22 17.24 16.29
N ILE A 40 -51.45 18.51 16.65
CA ILE A 40 -50.70 19.65 16.08
C ILE A 40 -49.20 19.46 16.29
N GLU A 41 -48.78 19.01 17.47
CA GLU A 41 -47.38 18.78 17.80
C GLU A 41 -46.74 17.70 16.91
N GLU A 42 -47.46 16.62 16.61
CA GLU A 42 -46.99 15.53 15.75
C GLU A 42 -46.90 15.98 14.28
N HIS A 43 -47.86 16.77 13.81
CA HIS A 43 -47.80 17.40 12.49
C HIS A 43 -46.60 18.35 12.35
N MET A 44 -46.32 19.16 13.38
CA MET A 44 -45.15 20.05 13.38
C MET A 44 -43.84 19.25 13.40
N ALA A 45 -43.77 18.17 14.18
CA ALA A 45 -42.61 17.28 14.21
C ALA A 45 -42.37 16.63 12.85
N LEU A 46 -43.42 16.10 12.19
CA LEU A 46 -43.30 15.50 10.86
C LEU A 46 -42.84 16.53 9.81
N SER A 47 -43.39 17.75 9.84
CA SER A 47 -42.94 18.84 8.97
C SER A 47 -41.44 19.15 9.17
N THR A 48 -40.99 19.20 10.42
CA THR A 48 -39.58 19.44 10.76
C THR A 48 -38.68 18.33 10.22
N VAL A 49 -39.12 17.07 10.30
CA VAL A 49 -38.40 15.93 9.73
C VAL A 49 -38.27 16.06 8.22
N HIS A 50 -39.34 16.44 7.50
CA HIS A 50 -39.27 16.70 6.06
C HIS A 50 -38.31 17.84 5.71
N ASP A 51 -38.38 18.96 6.44
CA ASP A 51 -37.51 20.12 6.21
C ASP A 51 -36.03 19.74 6.38
N VAL A 52 -35.68 19.09 7.49
CA VAL A 52 -34.31 18.64 7.77
C VAL A 52 -33.84 17.59 6.74
N HIS A 53 -34.71 16.67 6.35
CA HIS A 53 -34.39 15.66 5.35
C HIS A 53 -34.13 16.30 3.97
N GLN A 54 -34.93 17.29 3.57
CA GLN A 54 -34.73 18.01 2.33
C GLN A 54 -33.43 18.83 2.34
N GLU A 55 -33.11 19.47 3.46
CA GLU A 55 -31.82 20.16 3.65
C GLU A 55 -30.64 19.19 3.51
N PHE A 56 -30.73 18.02 4.15
CA PHE A 56 -29.73 16.97 4.04
C PHE A 56 -29.57 16.47 2.59
N GLN A 57 -30.67 16.17 1.90
CA GLN A 57 -30.66 15.76 0.48
C GLN A 57 -29.95 16.79 -0.40
N ASN A 58 -30.30 18.07 -0.22
CA ASN A 58 -29.69 19.16 -0.99
C ASN A 58 -28.19 19.31 -0.71
N ALA A 59 -27.77 19.15 0.54
CA ALA A 59 -26.36 19.18 0.92
C ALA A 59 -25.59 17.97 0.37
N PHE A 60 -26.19 16.78 0.45
CA PHE A 60 -25.63 15.54 -0.08
C PHE A 60 -25.44 15.59 -1.60
N ALA A 61 -26.46 16.05 -2.34
CA ALA A 61 -26.39 16.23 -3.78
C ALA A 61 -25.27 17.19 -4.20
N LYS A 62 -25.09 18.32 -3.50
CA LYS A 62 -23.96 19.24 -3.74
C LYS A 62 -22.61 18.57 -3.47
N GLY A 63 -22.53 17.70 -2.46
CA GLY A 63 -21.34 16.91 -2.16
C GLY A 63 -20.98 15.96 -3.31
N GLU A 64 -21.98 15.24 -3.82
CA GLU A 64 -21.83 14.34 -4.98
C GLU A 64 -21.44 15.10 -6.26
N GLU A 65 -22.08 16.24 -6.55
CA GLU A 65 -21.69 17.11 -7.67
C GLU A 65 -20.24 17.59 -7.54
N HIS A 66 -19.80 17.95 -6.34
CA HIS A 66 -18.42 18.35 -6.10
C HIS A 66 -17.45 17.18 -6.29
N LYS A 67 -17.79 15.98 -5.81
CA LYS A 67 -17.01 14.76 -6.02
C LYS A 67 -16.82 14.51 -7.51
N GLU A 68 -17.89 14.55 -8.28
CA GLU A 68 -17.87 14.33 -9.72
C GLU A 68 -17.03 15.39 -10.45
N ALA A 69 -17.22 16.67 -10.10
CA ALA A 69 -16.46 17.77 -10.66
C ALA A 69 -14.94 17.67 -10.38
N GLN A 70 -14.53 17.06 -9.26
CA GLN A 70 -13.12 16.84 -8.93
C GLN A 70 -12.59 15.49 -9.41
N HIS A 71 -13.42 14.57 -9.89
CA HIS A 71 -13.04 13.19 -10.20
C HIS A 71 -11.81 13.13 -11.12
N ASN A 72 -11.88 13.77 -12.29
CA ASN A 72 -10.77 13.79 -13.25
C ASN A 72 -9.46 14.39 -12.67
N ARG A 73 -9.57 15.36 -11.76
CA ARG A 73 -8.38 15.93 -11.09
C ARG A 73 -7.79 14.94 -10.09
N MET A 74 -8.62 14.23 -9.34
CA MET A 74 -8.18 13.18 -8.41
C MET A 74 -7.50 12.03 -9.17
N VAL A 75 -8.09 11.57 -10.27
CA VAL A 75 -7.51 10.55 -11.17
C VAL A 75 -6.16 11.02 -11.72
N GLY A 76 -6.09 12.24 -12.26
CA GLY A 76 -4.85 12.80 -12.80
C GLY A 76 -3.75 12.96 -11.76
N ALA A 77 -4.09 13.38 -10.54
CA ALA A 77 -3.14 13.46 -9.43
C ALA A 77 -2.62 12.08 -9.01
N LEU A 78 -3.50 11.08 -8.93
CA LEU A 78 -3.13 9.71 -8.59
C LEU A 78 -2.16 9.12 -9.63
N HIS A 79 -2.49 9.20 -10.92
CA HIS A 79 -1.62 8.71 -11.98
C HIS A 79 -0.27 9.44 -12.02
N LYS A 80 -0.26 10.75 -11.77
CA LYS A 80 0.98 11.52 -11.68
C LYS A 80 1.87 11.03 -10.54
N GLU A 81 1.31 10.80 -9.35
CA GLU A 81 2.08 10.30 -8.21
C GLU A 81 2.51 8.84 -8.38
N ALA A 82 1.68 7.99 -8.98
CA ALA A 82 2.07 6.63 -9.35
C ALA A 82 3.22 6.62 -10.36
N GLY A 83 3.15 7.47 -11.40
CA GLY A 83 4.23 7.61 -12.38
C GLY A 83 5.53 8.13 -11.77
N LYS A 84 5.46 9.06 -10.79
CA LYS A 84 6.64 9.47 -10.03
C LYS A 84 7.24 8.32 -9.22
N LEU A 85 6.41 7.57 -8.50
CA LEU A 85 6.87 6.41 -7.74
C LEU A 85 7.57 5.39 -8.65
N GLU A 86 7.00 5.09 -9.82
CA GLU A 86 7.62 4.18 -10.79
C GLU A 86 8.95 4.71 -11.35
N ASN A 87 9.07 6.02 -11.56
CA ASN A 87 10.34 6.64 -11.97
C ASN A 87 11.38 6.58 -10.86
N ASP A 88 11.00 6.90 -9.61
CA ASP A 88 11.87 6.84 -8.43
C ASP A 88 12.37 5.39 -8.21
N CYS A 89 11.49 4.40 -8.36
CA CYS A 89 11.84 2.97 -8.30
C CYS A 89 12.78 2.57 -9.45
N GLY A 90 12.55 3.08 -10.67
CA GLY A 90 13.41 2.82 -11.81
C GLY A 90 14.83 3.39 -11.63
N GLN A 91 14.94 4.58 -11.03
CA GLN A 91 16.24 5.17 -10.68
C GLN A 91 16.96 4.32 -9.63
N THR A 92 16.28 3.97 -8.53
CA THR A 92 16.88 3.13 -7.48
C THR A 92 17.28 1.75 -8.01
N PHE A 93 16.50 1.16 -8.91
CA PHE A 93 16.84 -0.10 -9.58
C PHE A 93 18.12 -0.01 -10.40
N ASN A 94 18.35 1.12 -11.09
CA ASN A 94 19.57 1.37 -11.84
C ASN A 94 20.76 1.60 -10.89
N ASP A 95 20.56 2.36 -9.81
CA ASP A 95 21.59 2.61 -8.80
C ASP A 95 22.06 1.30 -8.15
N LEU A 96 21.14 0.38 -7.85
CA LEU A 96 21.43 -0.98 -7.37
C LEU A 96 22.18 -1.86 -8.38
N GLY A 97 22.23 -1.45 -9.65
CA GLY A 97 23.02 -2.08 -10.70
C GLY A 97 24.45 -1.54 -10.83
N THR A 98 24.85 -0.57 -9.99
CA THR A 98 26.15 0.10 -10.09
C THR A 98 26.78 0.36 -8.72
N GLY A 99 28.05 0.78 -8.72
CA GLY A 99 28.77 1.20 -7.51
C GLY A 99 29.09 0.07 -6.54
N ILE A 100 29.19 0.42 -5.25
CA ILE A 100 29.75 -0.45 -4.20
C ILE A 100 28.94 -1.73 -3.94
N VAL A 101 27.68 -1.79 -4.38
CA VAL A 101 26.81 -2.96 -4.17
C VAL A 101 26.94 -4.02 -5.28
N VAL A 102 27.71 -3.74 -6.33
CA VAL A 102 28.07 -4.69 -7.39
C VAL A 102 29.58 -4.88 -7.56
N ASP A 103 30.38 -4.09 -6.85
CA ASP A 103 31.84 -4.17 -6.90
C ASP A 103 32.36 -5.29 -6.00
N GLU A 104 32.93 -6.32 -6.63
CA GLU A 104 33.50 -7.50 -5.96
C GLU A 104 34.65 -7.17 -5.01
N THR A 105 35.30 -6.01 -5.18
CA THR A 105 36.42 -5.56 -4.35
C THR A 105 35.99 -4.77 -3.12
N THR A 106 34.70 -4.41 -3.03
CA THR A 106 34.16 -3.65 -1.90
C THR A 106 34.14 -4.48 -0.62
N GLU A 107 34.49 -3.84 0.50
CA GLU A 107 34.32 -4.43 1.82
C GLU A 107 32.85 -4.73 2.13
N THR A 108 32.56 -5.97 2.51
CA THR A 108 31.19 -6.45 2.73
C THR A 108 30.38 -5.58 3.70
N GLN A 109 31.02 -5.06 4.75
CA GLN A 109 30.34 -4.18 5.71
C GLN A 109 29.91 -2.86 5.09
N ALA A 110 30.73 -2.26 4.21
CA ALA A 110 30.41 -1.02 3.52
C ALA A 110 29.25 -1.22 2.52
N ALA A 111 29.25 -2.32 1.77
CA ALA A 111 28.15 -2.66 0.87
C ALA A 111 26.82 -2.88 1.63
N LEU A 112 26.84 -3.61 2.74
CA LEU A 112 25.65 -3.84 3.57
C LEU A 112 25.13 -2.56 4.22
N GLN A 113 26.00 -1.67 4.69
CA GLN A 113 25.59 -0.36 5.21
C GLN A 113 24.91 0.50 4.13
N ARG A 114 25.41 0.46 2.89
CA ARG A 114 24.75 1.13 1.78
C ARG A 114 23.39 0.52 1.47
N LEU A 115 23.27 -0.80 1.50
CA LEU A 115 22.00 -1.49 1.29
C LEU A 115 21.00 -1.20 2.42
N ASP A 116 21.43 -0.99 3.66
CA ASP A 116 20.53 -0.55 4.74
C ASP A 116 19.91 0.81 4.45
N ILE A 117 20.71 1.77 3.95
CA ILE A 117 20.21 3.07 3.50
C ILE A 117 19.20 2.92 2.36
N VAL A 118 19.48 2.06 1.39
CA VAL A 118 18.56 1.80 0.27
C VAL A 118 17.29 1.09 0.75
N GLY A 119 17.39 0.21 1.75
CA GLY A 119 16.25 -0.48 2.36
C GLY A 119 15.22 0.48 2.93
N ASN A 120 15.68 1.52 3.65
CA ASN A 120 14.81 2.59 4.13
C ASN A 120 14.05 3.29 2.99
N THR A 121 14.70 3.50 1.84
CA THR A 121 14.07 4.07 0.65
C THR A 121 13.03 3.13 0.04
N VAL A 122 13.31 1.83 -0.05
CA VAL A 122 12.37 0.81 -0.55
C VAL A 122 11.14 0.70 0.36
N ASP A 123 11.33 0.80 1.68
CA ASP A 123 10.22 0.82 2.64
C ASP A 123 9.32 2.05 2.44
N VAL A 124 9.90 3.23 2.16
CA VAL A 124 9.13 4.42 1.80
C VAL A 124 8.34 4.20 0.51
N TYR A 125 8.91 3.53 -0.50
CA TYR A 125 8.18 3.18 -1.72
C TYR A 125 7.01 2.25 -1.45
N LYS A 126 7.19 1.24 -0.59
CA LYS A 126 6.13 0.32 -0.18
C LYS A 126 4.98 1.05 0.51
N GLN A 127 5.28 1.96 1.42
CA GLN A 127 4.28 2.80 2.07
C GLN A 127 3.56 3.71 1.08
N ARG A 128 4.30 4.38 0.18
CA ARG A 128 3.70 5.22 -0.88
C ARG A 128 2.77 4.41 -1.78
N LYS A 129 3.18 3.21 -2.21
CA LYS A 129 2.36 2.29 -3.00
C LYS A 129 1.05 1.96 -2.28
N GLN A 130 1.11 1.59 -1.00
CA GLN A 130 -0.10 1.28 -0.20
C GLN A 130 -1.07 2.46 -0.12
N VAL A 131 -0.56 3.69 0.05
CA VAL A 131 -1.39 4.90 0.09
C VAL A 131 -2.05 5.15 -1.27
N LEU A 132 -1.31 5.01 -2.37
CA LEU A 132 -1.85 5.17 -3.72
C LEU A 132 -2.92 4.12 -4.02
N GLU A 133 -2.68 2.87 -3.66
CA GLU A 133 -3.62 1.76 -3.82
C GLU A 133 -4.90 1.97 -3.01
N ARG A 134 -4.80 2.51 -1.80
CA ARG A 134 -5.97 2.91 -1.01
C ARG A 134 -6.78 4.00 -1.73
N TYR A 135 -6.11 5.02 -2.27
CA TYR A 135 -6.81 6.09 -3.01
C TYR A 135 -7.42 5.60 -4.32
N ARG A 136 -6.73 4.72 -5.05
CA ARG A 136 -7.27 4.05 -6.23
C ARG A 136 -8.57 3.33 -5.90
N GLY A 137 -8.59 2.55 -4.81
CA GLY A 137 -9.79 1.85 -4.34
C GLY A 137 -10.93 2.81 -3.98
N ILE A 138 -10.65 3.92 -3.30
CA ILE A 138 -11.67 4.93 -2.95
C ILE A 138 -12.25 5.62 -4.19
N ILE A 139 -11.44 5.87 -5.22
CA ILE A 139 -11.87 6.53 -6.46
C ILE A 139 -12.58 5.53 -7.40
N GLY A 140 -12.37 4.22 -7.20
CA GLY A 140 -12.97 3.17 -8.02
C GLY A 140 -12.24 2.93 -9.34
N LEU A 141 -10.91 3.06 -9.35
CA LEU A 141 -10.08 2.82 -10.54
C LEU A 141 -9.53 1.40 -10.61
N ASP A 142 -9.25 0.95 -11.83
CA ASP A 142 -8.55 -0.30 -12.10
C ASP A 142 -7.14 -0.33 -11.48
N GLU A 143 -6.65 -1.54 -11.21
CA GLU A 143 -5.34 -1.77 -10.60
C GLU A 143 -4.21 -1.12 -11.40
N ILE A 144 -3.39 -0.33 -10.69
CA ILE A 144 -2.21 0.30 -11.27
C ILE A 144 -1.06 -0.70 -11.22
N GLN A 145 -0.45 -0.96 -12.37
CA GLN A 145 0.72 -1.84 -12.48
C GLN A 145 1.99 -1.09 -12.06
N TYR A 146 2.67 -1.59 -11.04
CA TYR A 146 3.92 -1.02 -10.50
C TYR A 146 5.11 -1.92 -10.84
N ASN A 147 5.47 -1.96 -12.12
CA ASN A 147 6.49 -2.88 -12.65
C ASN A 147 7.89 -2.56 -12.12
N ASN A 148 8.25 -1.27 -12.06
CA ASN A 148 9.56 -0.85 -11.56
C ASN A 148 9.66 -1.03 -10.06
N PHE A 149 8.57 -0.85 -9.30
CA PHE A 149 8.55 -1.18 -7.88
C PHE A 149 8.91 -2.65 -7.63
N SER A 150 8.27 -3.59 -8.35
CA SER A 150 8.57 -5.03 -8.20
C SER A 150 10.04 -5.30 -8.51
N LYS A 151 10.52 -4.87 -9.68
CA LYS A 151 11.91 -5.06 -10.11
C LYS A 151 12.92 -4.46 -9.11
N CYS A 152 12.62 -3.27 -8.59
CA CYS A 152 13.46 -2.60 -7.60
C CYS A 152 13.52 -3.40 -6.28
N SER A 153 12.37 -3.87 -5.79
CA SER A 153 12.31 -4.70 -4.57
C SER A 153 13.06 -6.01 -4.76
N ASP A 154 12.83 -6.70 -5.87
CA ASP A 154 13.45 -7.99 -6.17
C ASP A 154 14.98 -7.86 -6.28
N ARG A 155 15.46 -6.82 -6.98
CA ARG A 155 16.91 -6.54 -7.09
C ARG A 155 17.51 -6.15 -5.73
N TYR A 156 16.79 -5.37 -4.93
CA TYR A 156 17.24 -5.02 -3.58
C TYR A 156 17.42 -6.27 -2.71
N ASP A 157 16.39 -7.11 -2.63
CA ASP A 157 16.40 -8.35 -1.84
C ASP A 157 17.51 -9.30 -2.31
N HIS A 158 17.69 -9.41 -3.62
CA HIS A 158 18.78 -10.17 -4.21
C HIS A 158 20.15 -9.66 -3.75
N ARG A 159 20.41 -8.35 -3.85
CA ARG A 159 21.69 -7.75 -3.44
C ARG A 159 21.96 -7.93 -1.93
N VAL A 160 20.96 -7.71 -1.09
CA VAL A 160 21.07 -7.97 0.36
C VAL A 160 21.44 -9.42 0.63
N THR A 161 20.80 -10.36 -0.06
CA THR A 161 21.05 -11.79 0.11
C THR A 161 22.48 -12.16 -0.27
N VAL A 162 22.97 -11.70 -1.43
CA VAL A 162 24.34 -11.95 -1.90
C VAL A 162 25.38 -11.42 -0.92
N TRP A 163 25.26 -10.15 -0.49
CA TRP A 163 26.23 -9.56 0.42
C TRP A 163 26.17 -10.16 1.82
N THR A 164 25.00 -10.56 2.30
CA THR A 164 24.86 -11.27 3.58
C THR A 164 25.52 -12.65 3.53
N LEU A 165 25.35 -13.38 2.42
CA LEU A 165 26.01 -14.67 2.20
C LEU A 165 27.54 -14.51 2.18
N LEU A 166 28.05 -13.48 1.50
CA LEU A 166 29.47 -13.18 1.46
C LEU A 166 30.01 -12.81 2.85
N GLN A 167 29.26 -12.06 3.65
CA GLN A 167 29.65 -11.70 5.01
C GLN A 167 29.79 -12.93 5.89
N LYS A 168 28.79 -13.82 5.82
CA LYS A 168 28.76 -15.09 6.56
C LYS A 168 29.97 -15.95 6.17
N PHE A 169 30.20 -16.13 4.88
CA PHE A 169 31.35 -16.91 4.39
C PHE A 169 32.69 -16.31 4.84
N THR A 170 32.84 -14.99 4.77
CA THR A 170 34.07 -14.30 5.20
C THR A 170 34.30 -14.46 6.71
N SER A 171 33.23 -14.37 7.50
CA SER A 171 33.29 -14.61 8.96
C SER A 171 33.69 -16.05 9.27
N ASP A 172 33.10 -17.03 8.60
CA ASP A 172 33.40 -18.44 8.83
C ASP A 172 34.81 -18.80 8.37
N ALA A 173 35.27 -18.28 7.23
CA ALA A 173 36.63 -18.43 6.76
C ALA A 173 37.66 -17.81 7.74
N ALA A 174 37.35 -16.67 8.34
CA ALA A 174 38.20 -16.07 9.36
C ALA A 174 38.28 -16.94 10.63
N LYS A 175 37.16 -17.53 11.06
CA LYS A 175 37.14 -18.49 12.18
C LYS A 175 38.00 -19.71 11.88
N TRP A 176 37.81 -20.35 10.72
CA TRP A 176 38.59 -21.53 10.32
C TRP A 176 40.09 -21.26 10.26
N ARG A 177 40.50 -20.07 9.80
CA ARG A 177 41.91 -19.66 9.80
C ARG A 177 42.48 -19.40 11.20
N ALA A 178 41.64 -19.03 12.15
CA ALA A 178 42.02 -18.78 13.54
C ALA A 178 42.02 -20.05 14.40
N THR A 179 41.32 -21.11 13.98
CA THR A 179 41.29 -22.41 14.66
C THR A 179 42.64 -23.11 14.52
N ALA A 180 43.13 -23.70 15.61
CA ALA A 180 44.35 -24.50 15.59
C ALA A 180 44.16 -25.73 14.69
N ILE A 181 45.23 -26.17 14.01
CA ILE A 181 45.18 -27.30 13.07
C ILE A 181 44.68 -28.59 13.73
N GLU A 182 44.95 -28.79 15.02
CA GLU A 182 44.51 -29.97 15.78
C GLU A 182 43.01 -29.94 16.12
N GLU A 183 42.38 -28.77 16.06
CA GLU A 183 40.98 -28.54 16.44
C GLU A 183 40.06 -28.29 15.23
N ILE A 184 40.63 -28.17 14.03
CA ILE A 184 39.84 -27.88 12.83
C ILE A 184 39.09 -29.12 12.36
N ASP A 185 37.76 -29.01 12.28
CA ASP A 185 36.91 -30.03 11.69
C ASP A 185 36.83 -29.83 10.17
N ALA A 186 37.59 -30.64 9.43
CA ALA A 186 37.66 -30.56 7.97
C ALA A 186 36.30 -30.87 7.29
N ASP A 187 35.48 -31.76 7.88
CA ASP A 187 34.17 -32.11 7.33
C ASP A 187 33.19 -30.95 7.54
N ALA A 188 33.26 -30.27 8.69
CA ALA A 188 32.47 -29.06 8.94
C ALA A 188 32.85 -27.92 7.98
N VAL A 189 34.15 -27.72 7.71
CA VAL A 189 34.63 -26.74 6.72
C VAL A 189 34.10 -27.08 5.33
N ALA A 190 34.26 -28.33 4.89
CA ALA A 190 33.79 -28.80 3.59
C ALA A 190 32.28 -28.63 3.42
N SER A 191 31.50 -28.97 4.45
CA SER A 191 30.04 -28.76 4.47
C SER A 191 29.67 -27.28 4.39
N GLY A 192 30.37 -26.41 5.13
CA GLY A 192 30.15 -24.97 5.09
C GLY A 192 30.39 -24.38 3.69
N VAL A 193 31.52 -24.73 3.07
CA VAL A 193 31.84 -24.33 1.69
C VAL A 193 30.78 -24.84 0.70
N ALA A 194 30.37 -26.11 0.82
CA ALA A 194 29.36 -26.69 -0.06
C ALA A 194 27.99 -26.02 0.07
N SER A 195 27.59 -25.60 1.29
CA SER A 195 26.34 -24.85 1.50
C SER A 195 26.38 -23.51 0.79
N VAL A 196 27.46 -22.73 0.98
CA VAL A 196 27.61 -21.42 0.34
C VAL A 196 27.67 -21.54 -1.18
N ALA A 197 28.39 -22.53 -1.72
CA ALA A 197 28.44 -22.79 -3.16
C ALA A 197 27.05 -23.11 -3.74
N ARG A 198 26.24 -23.88 -3.02
CA ARG A 198 24.86 -24.19 -3.42
C ARG A 198 23.98 -22.93 -3.40
N GLU A 199 24.03 -22.16 -2.32
CA GLU A 199 23.26 -20.93 -2.17
C GLU A 199 23.65 -19.89 -3.23
N ALA A 200 24.95 -19.71 -3.48
CA ALA A 200 25.44 -18.86 -4.55
C ALA A 200 24.94 -19.32 -5.93
N GLY A 201 24.98 -20.63 -6.23
CA GLY A 201 24.45 -21.18 -7.48
C GLY A 201 22.95 -20.91 -7.68
N ILE A 202 22.16 -20.96 -6.61
CA ILE A 202 20.72 -20.60 -6.67
C ILE A 202 20.56 -19.10 -6.98
N LEU A 203 21.37 -18.24 -6.37
CA LEU A 203 21.32 -16.79 -6.57
C LEU A 203 21.73 -16.39 -7.99
N THR A 204 22.76 -17.01 -8.56
CA THR A 204 23.20 -16.73 -9.93
C THR A 204 22.13 -17.07 -10.97
N ASN A 205 21.40 -18.17 -10.78
CA ASN A 205 20.30 -18.53 -11.69
C ASN A 205 19.12 -17.54 -11.63
N LYS A 206 18.89 -16.91 -10.46
CA LYS A 206 17.85 -15.89 -10.31
C LYS A 206 18.20 -14.53 -10.91
N ASP A 207 19.49 -14.19 -11.04
CA ASP A 207 19.94 -12.93 -11.66
C ASP A 207 19.98 -13.03 -13.21
N ALA A 208 19.83 -14.25 -13.77
CA ALA A 208 19.87 -14.54 -15.21
C ALA A 208 18.47 -14.66 -15.87
N GLU A 209 17.40 -14.68 -15.07
CA GLU A 209 15.98 -14.64 -15.49
C GLU A 209 15.44 -13.20 -15.47
#